data_AF-A0A839U7T5-F1
#
_entry.id   AF-A0A839U7T5-F1
#
_cell.length_a   1.000
_cell.length_b   1.000
_cell.length_c   1.000
_cell.angle_alpha   90.00
_cell.angle_beta   90.00
_cell.angle_gamma   90.00
#
_symmetry.space_group_name_H-M   'P 1'
#
loop_
_entity.id
_entity.type
_entity.pdbx_description
1 polymer ?
#
loop_
_entity_poly.entity_id
_entity_poly.type
_entity_poly.pdbx_seq_one_letter_code
_entity_poly.pdbx_strand_id
1 'polypeptide(L)'
;MKSKFSKVILAGGVLGLCLTTSVTAATIKDLQGAWTMNGTKCEDTFKKVGKTVEFKDRTASTSTGLLISGSKVTGPNAVCTTKSVKKQKDRLSATLSCTDSMIESDMTQTFKIVDANTFQRFDPFGDNMYVTYKKCDM
;
A
#
# COMPACT_ATOMS: atom_id res chain seq x y z
N MET A 1 -37.71 67.58 -5.75
CA MET A 1 -38.54 66.52 -6.38
C MET A 1 -37.81 65.99 -7.62
N LYS A 2 -37.92 64.68 -7.88
CA LYS A 2 -37.29 63.85 -8.94
C LYS A 2 -36.10 63.00 -8.47
N SER A 3 -36.47 61.92 -7.79
CA SER A 3 -35.69 60.69 -7.59
C SER A 3 -35.42 60.02 -8.94
N LYS A 4 -34.20 59.50 -9.14
CA LYS A 4 -33.90 58.48 -10.16
C LYS A 4 -32.93 57.42 -9.61
N PHE A 5 -33.55 56.36 -9.11
CA PHE A 5 -33.25 54.93 -9.28
C PHE A 5 -31.79 54.45 -9.33
N SER A 6 -31.51 53.64 -8.29
CA SER A 6 -30.40 52.72 -8.08
C SER A 6 -29.97 51.89 -9.27
N LYS A 7 -28.65 51.69 -9.39
CA LYS A 7 -28.06 50.46 -9.94
C LYS A 7 -27.04 49.94 -8.95
N VAL A 8 -27.48 49.03 -8.09
CA VAL A 8 -26.61 48.17 -7.28
C VAL A 8 -26.16 47.05 -8.21
N ILE A 9 -24.90 47.08 -8.64
CA ILE A 9 -24.26 45.95 -9.31
C ILE A 9 -23.68 45.07 -8.21
N LEU A 10 -24.46 44.07 -7.79
CA LEU A 10 -23.97 42.93 -7.02
C LEU A 10 -23.12 42.06 -7.96
N ALA A 11 -21.82 42.32 -8.01
CA ALA A 11 -20.86 41.37 -8.55
C ALA A 11 -20.74 40.20 -7.57
N GLY A 12 -21.64 39.22 -7.69
CA GLY A 12 -21.57 37.96 -6.98
C GLY A 12 -20.38 37.14 -7.48
N GLY A 13 -19.24 37.29 -6.82
CA GLY A 13 -18.09 36.40 -7.00
C GLY A 13 -18.36 35.08 -6.29
N VAL A 14 -18.86 34.08 -7.01
CA VAL A 14 -18.82 32.68 -6.55
C VAL A 14 -17.37 32.23 -6.67
N LEU A 15 -16.61 32.40 -5.59
CA LEU A 15 -15.30 31.75 -5.41
C LEU A 15 -15.54 30.24 -5.24
N GLY A 16 -15.60 29.54 -6.37
CA GLY A 16 -15.58 28.09 -6.42
C GLY A 16 -14.28 27.59 -5.80
N LEU A 17 -14.37 27.06 -4.58
CA LEU A 17 -13.30 26.38 -3.89
C LEU A 17 -13.00 25.07 -4.65
N CYS A 18 -12.12 25.14 -5.65
CA CYS A 18 -11.58 23.98 -6.32
C CYS A 18 -10.76 23.18 -5.31
N LEU A 19 -11.38 22.21 -4.64
CA LEU A 19 -10.71 21.18 -3.86
C LEU A 19 -9.92 20.31 -4.85
N THR A 20 -8.70 20.72 -5.16
CA THR A 20 -7.76 19.89 -5.91
C THR A 20 -7.38 18.72 -5.00
N THR A 21 -8.06 17.59 -5.15
CA THR A 21 -7.61 16.33 -4.56
C THR A 21 -6.26 16.00 -5.21
N SER A 22 -5.18 16.24 -4.49
CA SER A 22 -3.84 15.82 -4.88
C SER A 22 -3.82 14.31 -4.99
N VAL A 23 -3.88 13.79 -6.22
CA VAL A 23 -3.64 12.38 -6.51
C VAL A 23 -2.16 12.13 -6.28
N THR A 24 -1.78 11.83 -5.03
CA THR A 24 -0.44 11.36 -4.72
C THR A 24 -0.21 10.05 -5.47
N ALA A 25 0.85 9.98 -6.28
CA ALA A 25 1.22 8.75 -6.93
C ALA A 25 1.57 7.73 -5.85
N ALA A 26 0.80 6.64 -5.77
CA ALA A 26 1.09 5.57 -4.83
C ALA A 26 2.47 4.96 -5.12
N THR A 27 3.26 4.72 -4.07
CA THR A 27 4.62 4.18 -4.14
C THR A 27 4.80 3.02 -3.17
N ILE A 28 5.92 2.29 -3.27
CA ILE A 28 6.31 1.27 -2.28
C ILE A 28 6.45 1.85 -0.86
N LYS A 29 6.61 3.18 -0.73
CA LYS A 29 6.64 3.88 0.56
C LYS A 29 5.28 3.84 1.27
N ASP A 30 4.19 3.71 0.53
CA ASP A 30 2.85 3.63 1.11
C ASP A 30 2.57 2.23 1.68
N LEU A 31 3.37 1.24 1.29
CA LEU A 31 3.31 -0.13 1.80
C LEU A 31 4.19 -0.39 3.02
N GLN A 32 4.88 0.61 3.57
CA GLN A 32 5.75 0.39 4.73
C GLN A 32 4.95 -0.08 5.94
N GLY A 33 5.48 -1.08 6.64
CA GLY A 33 4.89 -1.65 7.85
C GLY A 33 4.74 -3.18 7.82
N ALA A 34 4.05 -3.70 8.83
CA ALA A 34 3.69 -5.10 8.95
C ALA A 34 2.26 -5.32 8.43
N TRP A 35 2.06 -6.44 7.74
CA TRP A 35 0.82 -6.77 7.06
C TRP A 35 0.51 -8.25 7.24
N THR A 36 -0.76 -8.59 7.41
CA THR A 36 -1.23 -9.98 7.42
C THR A 36 -2.30 -10.19 6.36
N MET A 37 -2.48 -11.43 5.90
CA MET A 37 -3.64 -11.76 5.08
C MET A 37 -4.93 -11.47 5.85
N ASN A 38 -5.97 -11.01 5.14
CA ASN A 38 -7.27 -10.74 5.74
C ASN A 38 -7.80 -11.98 6.48
N GLY A 39 -8.14 -11.82 7.75
CA GLY A 39 -8.55 -12.92 8.65
C GLY A 39 -7.46 -13.44 9.57
N THR A 40 -6.18 -13.12 9.32
CA THR A 40 -5.07 -13.45 10.22
C THR A 40 -4.82 -12.31 11.20
N LYS A 41 -4.82 -12.61 12.50
CA LYS A 41 -4.49 -11.62 13.54
C LYS A 41 -3.01 -11.25 13.49
N CYS A 42 -2.72 -9.96 13.67
CA CYS A 42 -1.36 -9.45 13.62
C CYS A 42 -0.49 -10.04 14.74
N GLU A 43 -1.08 -10.22 15.92
CA GLU A 43 -0.41 -10.76 17.09
C GLU A 43 -0.07 -12.24 16.91
N ASP A 44 -0.76 -12.98 16.04
CA ASP A 44 -0.41 -14.38 15.79
C ASP A 44 0.83 -14.51 14.90
N THR A 45 1.10 -13.50 14.07
CA THR A 45 2.19 -13.50 13.08
C THR A 45 3.42 -12.74 13.56
N PHE A 46 3.21 -11.61 14.23
CA PHE A 46 4.25 -10.66 14.58
C PHE A 46 4.36 -10.48 16.10
N LYS A 47 5.52 -9.98 16.51
CA LYS A 47 5.81 -9.50 17.86
C LYS A 47 6.49 -8.14 17.78
N LYS A 48 6.25 -7.29 18.77
CA LYS A 48 6.99 -6.05 18.94
C LYS A 48 8.26 -6.32 19.73
N VAL A 49 9.40 -5.83 19.23
CA VAL A 49 10.70 -5.92 19.89
C VAL A 49 11.25 -4.51 20.03
N GLY A 50 11.03 -3.89 21.20
CA GLY A 50 11.33 -2.47 21.40
C GLY A 50 10.53 -1.59 20.44
N LYS A 51 11.23 -0.97 19.47
CA LYS A 51 10.63 -0.09 18.44
C LYS A 51 10.42 -0.79 17.09
N THR A 52 10.82 -2.05 16.95
CA THR A 52 10.68 -2.82 15.70
C THR A 52 9.57 -3.85 15.81
N VAL A 53 9.08 -4.28 14.64
CA VAL A 53 8.15 -5.41 14.51
C VAL A 53 8.89 -6.53 13.83
N GLU A 54 8.78 -7.73 14.38
CA GLU A 54 9.43 -8.94 13.88
C GLU A 54 8.42 -10.08 13.75
N PHE A 55 8.70 -11.06 12.90
CA PHE A 55 7.94 -12.30 12.88
C PHE A 55 8.12 -13.07 14.20
N LYS A 56 7.05 -13.70 14.69
CA LYS A 56 7.14 -14.69 15.77
C LYS A 56 7.87 -15.94 15.31
N ASP A 57 7.37 -16.52 14.23
CA ASP A 57 7.99 -17.60 13.47
C ASP A 57 7.71 -17.35 11.98
N ARG A 58 8.76 -17.05 11.23
CA ARG A 58 8.67 -16.75 9.79
C ARG A 58 8.57 -18.01 8.94
N THR A 59 9.03 -19.14 9.46
CA THR A 59 9.13 -20.42 8.75
C THR A 59 7.93 -21.33 8.98
N ALA A 60 7.09 -21.00 9.97
CA ALA A 60 5.82 -21.68 10.18
C ALA A 60 4.98 -21.69 8.90
N SER A 61 4.39 -22.84 8.57
CA SER A 61 3.50 -23.00 7.40
C SER A 61 2.24 -22.13 7.45
N THR A 62 1.86 -21.68 8.64
CA THR A 62 0.75 -20.76 8.89
C THR A 62 1.13 -19.29 8.75
N SER A 63 2.42 -18.99 8.60
CA SER A 63 2.89 -17.62 8.47
C SER A 63 2.45 -17.06 7.12
N THR A 64 1.64 -16.02 7.16
CA THR A 64 1.08 -15.35 5.98
C THR A 64 1.48 -13.88 5.91
N GLY A 65 2.29 -13.42 6.86
CA GLY A 65 2.64 -12.02 7.02
C GLY A 65 3.65 -11.50 5.99
N LEU A 66 3.59 -10.21 5.75
CA LEU A 66 4.60 -9.46 5.01
C LEU A 66 5.09 -8.30 5.87
N LEU A 67 6.40 -8.16 6.00
CA LEU A 67 7.03 -7.02 6.66
C LEU A 67 7.81 -6.23 5.62
N ILE A 68 7.38 -4.99 5.38
CA ILE A 68 7.96 -4.11 4.36
C ILE A 68 8.70 -2.98 5.08
N SER A 69 10.02 -2.92 4.88
CA SER A 69 10.90 -1.95 5.51
C SER A 69 11.98 -1.49 4.54
N GLY A 70 11.94 -0.19 4.20
CA GLY A 70 12.73 0.38 3.13
C GLY A 70 12.42 -0.31 1.80
N SER A 71 13.45 -0.86 1.16
CA SER A 71 13.34 -1.66 -0.06
C SER A 71 13.09 -3.15 0.19
N LYS A 72 13.20 -3.62 1.44
CA LYS A 72 13.07 -5.04 1.78
C LYS A 72 11.62 -5.43 2.01
N VAL A 73 11.23 -6.58 1.46
CA VAL A 73 9.96 -7.26 1.68
C VAL A 73 10.28 -8.62 2.28
N THR A 74 10.06 -8.77 3.57
CA THR A 74 10.25 -10.04 4.28
C THR A 74 8.93 -10.78 4.35
N GLY A 75 8.87 -11.96 3.73
CA GLY A 75 7.71 -12.83 3.79
C GLY A 75 8.05 -14.21 4.38
N PRO A 76 7.09 -15.14 4.34
CA PRO A 76 7.33 -16.52 4.71
C PRO A 76 8.39 -17.12 3.78
N ASN A 77 9.40 -17.75 4.35
CA ASN A 77 10.47 -18.49 3.63
C ASN A 77 11.35 -17.71 2.64
N ALA A 78 11.07 -16.43 2.35
CA ALA A 78 11.90 -15.60 1.46
C ALA A 78 12.05 -14.16 1.97
N VAL A 79 13.19 -13.54 1.65
CA VAL A 79 13.40 -12.10 1.80
C VAL A 79 13.66 -11.53 0.42
N CYS A 80 12.89 -10.52 0.06
CA CYS A 80 13.02 -9.87 -1.23
C CYS A 80 13.53 -8.43 -1.10
N THR A 81 14.25 -7.95 -2.10
CA THR A 81 14.67 -6.57 -2.27
C THR A 81 14.01 -5.98 -3.51
N THR A 82 13.36 -4.84 -3.34
CA THR A 82 12.70 -4.11 -4.43
C THR A 82 13.76 -3.51 -5.35
N LYS A 83 13.80 -3.94 -6.62
CA LYS A 83 14.69 -3.40 -7.66
C LYS A 83 14.07 -2.23 -8.38
N SER A 84 12.80 -2.34 -8.75
CA SER A 84 12.06 -1.26 -9.42
C SER A 84 10.56 -1.36 -9.17
N VAL A 85 9.86 -0.25 -9.29
CA VAL A 85 8.40 -0.18 -9.17
C VAL A 85 7.86 0.66 -10.31
N LYS A 86 6.87 0.14 -11.02
CA LYS A 86 6.19 0.82 -12.12
C LYS A 86 4.71 0.89 -11.83
N LYS A 87 4.11 2.07 -12.02
CA LYS A 87 2.65 2.22 -11.95
C LYS A 87 2.03 1.71 -13.25
N GLN A 88 0.98 0.91 -13.13
CA GLN A 88 0.20 0.37 -14.24
C GLN A 88 -1.29 0.58 -13.94
N LYS A 89 -1.91 1.59 -14.55
CA LYS A 89 -3.29 1.99 -14.26
C LYS A 89 -3.50 2.25 -12.75
N ASP A 90 -4.33 1.43 -12.09
CA ASP A 90 -4.63 1.46 -10.66
C ASP A 90 -3.76 0.51 -9.82
N ARG A 91 -2.74 -0.12 -10.44
CA ARG A 91 -1.84 -1.08 -9.81
C ARG A 91 -0.39 -0.60 -9.81
N LEU A 92 0.42 -1.27 -9.01
CA LEU A 92 1.86 -1.17 -8.97
C LEU A 92 2.45 -2.54 -9.31
N SER A 93 3.42 -2.55 -10.20
CA SER A 93 4.19 -3.72 -10.59
C SER A 93 5.62 -3.52 -10.09
N ALA A 94 6.05 -4.34 -9.14
CA ALA A 94 7.40 -4.31 -8.60
C ALA A 94 8.22 -5.48 -9.13
N THR A 95 9.45 -5.21 -9.56
CA THR A 95 10.46 -6.25 -9.77
C THR A 95 11.24 -6.42 -8.48
N LEU A 96 11.29 -7.64 -7.96
CA LEU A 96 11.92 -8.02 -6.70
C LEU A 96 13.03 -9.04 -6.99
N SER A 97 14.21 -8.91 -6.36
CA SER A 97 15.13 -10.05 -6.17
C SER A 97 14.75 -10.71 -4.85
N CYS A 98 14.49 -12.00 -4.85
CA CYS A 98 14.10 -12.77 -3.68
C CYS A 98 15.13 -13.85 -3.39
N THR A 99 15.54 -13.94 -2.14
CA THR A 99 16.44 -14.98 -1.63
C THR A 99 15.68 -15.85 -0.64
N ASP A 100 15.65 -17.15 -0.90
CA ASP A 100 15.19 -18.18 0.04
C ASP A 100 16.37 -18.99 0.61
N SER A 101 16.12 -20.14 1.23
CA SER A 101 17.20 -20.96 1.82
C SER A 101 18.09 -21.67 0.80
N MET A 102 17.73 -21.65 -0.49
CA MET A 102 18.41 -22.39 -1.55
C MET A 102 18.92 -21.48 -2.66
N ILE A 103 18.10 -20.55 -3.15
CA ILE A 103 18.38 -19.78 -4.37
C ILE A 103 18.02 -18.29 -4.23
N GLU A 104 18.66 -17.48 -5.07
CA GLU A 104 18.23 -16.12 -5.37
C GLU A 104 17.59 -16.08 -6.77
N SER A 105 16.43 -15.45 -6.90
CA SER A 105 15.75 -15.29 -8.19
C SER A 105 14.97 -13.98 -8.26
N ASP A 106 14.83 -13.46 -9.47
CA ASP A 106 14.02 -12.27 -9.73
C ASP A 106 12.58 -12.66 -10.04
N MET A 107 11.63 -11.93 -9.47
CA MET A 107 10.21 -12.07 -9.78
C MET A 107 9.52 -10.72 -9.93
N THR A 108 8.43 -10.70 -10.71
CA THR A 108 7.56 -9.53 -10.79
C THR A 108 6.33 -9.77 -9.94
N GLN A 109 6.00 -8.82 -9.08
CA GLN A 109 4.84 -8.89 -8.21
C GLN A 109 3.95 -7.67 -8.35
N THR A 110 2.65 -7.92 -8.54
CA THR A 110 1.66 -6.87 -8.77
C THR A 110 0.82 -6.68 -7.53
N PHE A 111 0.57 -5.43 -7.17
CA PHE A 111 -0.29 -5.08 -6.05
C PHE A 111 -1.12 -3.83 -6.32
N LYS A 112 -2.25 -3.72 -5.64
CA LYS A 112 -3.12 -2.55 -5.62
C LYS A 112 -3.23 -2.05 -4.19
N ILE A 113 -2.88 -0.81 -3.95
CA ILE A 113 -3.19 -0.13 -2.69
C ILE A 113 -4.65 0.28 -2.75
N VAL A 114 -5.47 -0.29 -1.87
CA VAL A 114 -6.91 0.00 -1.78
C VAL A 114 -7.13 1.24 -0.90
N ASP A 115 -6.47 1.24 0.25
CA ASP A 115 -6.45 2.35 1.21
C ASP A 115 -5.19 2.26 2.09
N ALA A 116 -5.05 3.15 3.08
CA ALA A 116 -3.86 3.20 3.95
C ALA A 116 -3.61 1.91 4.76
N ASN A 117 -4.65 1.10 4.98
CA ASN A 117 -4.62 -0.10 5.82
C ASN A 117 -4.93 -1.38 5.03
N THR A 118 -5.11 -1.29 3.71
CA THR A 118 -5.50 -2.41 2.86
C THR A 118 -4.77 -2.37 1.53
N PHE A 119 -4.11 -3.47 1.16
CA PHE A 119 -3.65 -3.69 -0.20
C PHE A 119 -4.00 -5.10 -0.68
N GLN A 120 -3.99 -5.28 -2.00
CA GLN A 120 -4.23 -6.56 -2.66
C GLN A 120 -2.97 -6.97 -3.41
N ARG A 121 -2.44 -8.17 -3.17
CA ARG A 121 -1.39 -8.79 -3.97
C ARG A 121 -2.05 -9.67 -5.03
N PHE A 122 -1.75 -9.45 -6.30
CA PHE A 122 -2.28 -10.25 -7.38
C PHE A 122 -1.39 -11.47 -7.62
N ASP A 123 -2.03 -12.62 -7.84
CA ASP A 123 -1.34 -13.83 -8.25
C ASP A 123 -1.10 -13.82 -9.77
N PRO A 124 -0.03 -14.48 -10.25
CA PRO A 124 0.32 -14.48 -11.67
C PRO A 124 -0.68 -15.23 -12.56
N PHE A 125 -1.68 -15.90 -11.98
CA PHE A 125 -2.62 -16.78 -12.67
C PHE A 125 -3.90 -16.09 -13.17
N GLY A 126 -4.08 -14.78 -12.94
CA GLY A 126 -5.18 -14.03 -13.52
C GLY A 126 -5.46 -12.68 -12.86
N ASP A 127 -6.07 -11.75 -13.62
CA ASP A 127 -6.25 -10.36 -13.21
C ASP A 127 -7.20 -10.13 -12.03
N ASN A 128 -8.02 -11.13 -11.68
CA ASN A 128 -8.95 -11.06 -10.54
C ASN A 128 -8.59 -12.03 -9.41
N MET A 129 -7.43 -12.69 -9.49
CA MET A 129 -6.92 -13.53 -8.40
C MET A 129 -5.99 -12.71 -7.55
N TYR A 130 -6.44 -12.37 -6.34
CA TYR A 130 -5.65 -11.60 -5.40
C TYR A 130 -5.87 -12.04 -3.96
N VAL A 131 -4.84 -11.81 -3.17
CA VAL A 131 -4.86 -11.94 -1.72
C VAL A 131 -4.96 -10.54 -1.12
N THR A 132 -5.94 -10.34 -0.24
CA THR A 132 -6.08 -9.08 0.49
C THR A 132 -5.25 -9.12 1.76
N TYR A 133 -4.46 -8.07 1.98
CA TYR A 133 -3.67 -7.84 3.18
C TYR A 133 -4.24 -6.67 3.99
N LYS A 134 -4.14 -6.79 5.31
CA LYS A 134 -4.48 -5.76 6.28
C LYS A 134 -3.24 -5.30 7.02
N LYS A 135 -3.13 -3.99 7.21
CA LYS A 135 -2.03 -3.38 7.95
C LYS A 135 -2.16 -3.70 9.43
N CYS A 136 -1.05 -4.05 10.03
CA CYS A 136 -0.96 -4.27 11.46
C CYS A 136 -0.67 -2.98 12.20
N ASP A 137 -1.45 -2.73 13.25
CA ASP A 137 -1.23 -1.68 14.22
C ASP A 137 -0.56 -2.30 15.46
N MET A 138 0.78 -2.30 15.48
CA MET A 138 1.61 -3.08 16.42
C MET A 138 2.50 -2.19 17.30
#